data_AF-A0A366H9Q5-F1
#
_entry.id   AF-A0A366H9Q5-F1
#
_cell.length_a   1.000
_cell.length_b   1.000
_cell.length_c   1.000
_cell.angle_alpha   90.00
_cell.angle_beta   90.00
_cell.angle_gamma   90.00
#
_symmetry.space_group_name_H-M   'P 1'
#
loop_
_entity.id
_entity.type
_entity.pdbx_description
1 polymer ?
#
loop_
_entity_poly.entity_id
_entity_poly.type
_entity_poly.pdbx_seq_one_letter_code
_entity_poly.pdbx_strand_id
1 'polypeptide(L)'
;MAGEKPKFDKRVLQELLREFEIAQQLPMAPTILEVGLSCFGTFGIYADYLRDGWLSRAWYISDGEHLTFVTYWAEISYAALQELDEAHLMTESIRF
;
A
#
# COMPACT_ATOMS: atom_id res chain seq x y z
N MET A 1 17.45 26.67 -14.63
CA MET A 1 16.87 26.43 -13.31
C MET A 1 16.14 25.10 -13.39
N ALA A 2 16.82 24.02 -13.01
CA ALA A 2 16.16 22.71 -12.93
C ALA A 2 15.24 22.76 -11.72
N GLY A 3 13.92 22.79 -11.94
CA GLY A 3 12.98 22.65 -10.85
C GLY A 3 13.22 21.30 -10.19
N GLU A 4 13.47 21.28 -8.89
CA GLU A 4 13.43 20.05 -8.12
C GLU A 4 12.04 19.45 -8.35
N LYS A 5 12.00 18.34 -9.10
CA LYS A 5 10.77 17.57 -9.24
C LYS A 5 10.36 17.12 -7.83
N PRO A 6 9.08 17.26 -7.46
CA PRO A 6 8.62 16.83 -6.15
C PRO A 6 8.93 15.35 -6.02
N LYS A 7 9.87 15.01 -5.13
CA LYS A 7 10.08 13.65 -4.69
C LYS A 7 9.04 13.37 -3.63
N PHE A 8 8.13 12.44 -3.87
CA PHE A 8 7.32 11.90 -2.79
C PHE A 8 8.26 11.34 -1.72
N ASP A 9 8.21 11.94 -0.53
CA ASP A 9 8.93 11.44 0.65
C ASP A 9 8.07 10.34 1.28
N LYS A 10 8.71 9.31 1.87
CA LYS A 10 8.06 8.30 2.72
C LYS A 10 7.06 8.89 3.70
N ARG A 11 7.36 10.06 4.28
CA ARG A 11 6.45 10.76 5.19
C ARG A 11 5.11 11.11 4.53
N VAL A 12 5.13 11.54 3.27
CA VAL A 12 3.90 11.89 2.52
C VAL A 12 3.06 10.64 2.27
N LEU A 13 3.67 9.51 1.93
CA LEU A 13 2.93 8.26 1.80
C LEU A 13 2.26 7.87 3.11
N GLN A 14 2.98 7.97 4.24
CA GLN A 14 2.43 7.65 5.56
C GLN A 14 1.26 8.59 5.94
N GLU A 15 1.37 9.88 5.62
CA GLU A 15 0.27 10.84 5.82
C GLU A 15 -0.95 10.49 4.94
N LEU A 16 -0.75 10.15 3.67
CA LEU A 16 -1.84 9.72 2.77
C LEU A 16 -2.53 8.45 3.25
N LEU A 17 -1.76 7.45 3.69
CA LEU A 17 -2.31 6.22 4.25
C LEU A 17 -3.18 6.53 5.48
N ARG A 18 -2.70 7.40 6.38
CA ARG A 18 -3.46 7.82 7.55
C ARG A 18 -4.76 8.55 7.20
N GLU A 19 -4.75 9.44 6.21
CA GLU A 19 -5.97 10.12 5.76
C GLU A 19 -6.98 9.13 5.18
N PHE A 20 -6.52 8.13 4.45
CA PHE A 20 -7.38 7.06 3.94
C PHE A 20 -8.00 6.22 5.07
N GLU A 21 -7.21 5.88 6.09
CA GLU A 21 -7.69 5.18 7.30
C GLU A 21 -8.82 5.97 7.99
N ILE A 22 -8.61 7.28 8.18
CA ILE A 22 -9.60 8.18 8.79
C ILE A 22 -10.87 8.23 7.94
N ALA A 23 -10.73 8.36 6.62
CA ALA A 23 -11.86 8.43 5.69
C ALA A 23 -12.72 7.15 5.70
N GLN A 24 -12.12 5.99 5.98
CA GLN A 24 -12.83 4.71 5.98
C GLN A 24 -13.44 4.32 7.34
N GLN A 25 -13.14 5.04 8.43
CA GLN A 25 -13.60 4.74 9.80
C GLN A 25 -13.48 3.25 10.18
N LEU A 26 -12.37 2.61 9.80
CA LEU A 26 -12.18 1.17 9.96
C LEU A 26 -11.79 0.83 11.42
N PRO A 27 -12.43 -0.16 12.06
CA PRO A 27 -12.33 -0.38 13.51
C PRO A 27 -11.09 -1.16 13.99
N MET A 28 -10.04 -1.38 13.18
CA MET A 28 -8.86 -2.13 13.61
C MET A 28 -7.52 -1.52 13.19
N ALA A 29 -6.53 -1.73 14.08
CA ALA A 29 -5.19 -1.15 14.02
C ALA A 29 -4.43 -1.62 12.77
N PRO A 30 -3.86 -0.69 11.99
CA PRO A 30 -3.06 -1.03 10.83
C PRO A 30 -1.83 -1.80 11.29
N THR A 31 -1.68 -3.03 10.81
CA THR A 31 -0.37 -3.67 10.80
C THR A 31 0.40 -3.01 9.67
N ILE A 32 1.12 -1.92 9.97
CA ILE A 32 2.13 -1.36 9.06
C ILE A 32 3.28 -2.36 9.06
N LEU A 33 3.23 -3.33 8.15
CA LEU A 33 4.37 -4.19 7.90
C LEU A 33 5.05 -3.72 6.61
N GLU A 34 6.36 -3.55 6.75
CA GLU A 34 7.34 -3.47 5.67
C GLU A 34 7.33 -2.22 4.77
N VAL A 35 8.43 -1.47 4.93
CA VAL A 35 8.94 -0.55 3.91
C VAL A 35 9.76 -1.41 2.95
N GLY A 36 9.09 -2.02 1.98
CA GLY A 36 9.76 -2.71 0.89
C GLY A 36 10.40 -1.68 -0.04
N LEU A 37 11.73 -1.56 0.01
CA LEU A 37 12.47 -1.04 -1.13
C LEU A 37 12.37 -2.11 -2.21
N SER A 38 11.61 -1.87 -3.27
CA SER A 38 11.74 -2.73 -4.44
C SER A 38 13.15 -2.54 -5.00
N CYS A 39 13.65 -3.59 -5.66
CA CYS A 39 14.97 -3.62 -6.28
C CYS A 39 15.16 -2.58 -7.41
N PHE A 40 14.17 -1.74 -7.70
CA PHE A 40 14.14 -0.79 -8.82
C PHE A 40 13.94 0.67 -8.39
N GLY A 41 14.18 0.99 -7.11
CA GLY A 41 14.06 2.36 -6.62
C GLY A 41 12.62 2.83 -6.37
N THR A 42 11.65 1.90 -6.41
CA THR A 42 10.31 2.17 -5.90
C THR A 42 10.24 1.80 -4.43
N PHE A 43 9.48 2.57 -3.66
CA PHE A 43 9.18 2.28 -2.26
C PHE A 43 7.66 2.31 -2.06
N GLY A 44 7.18 1.53 -1.10
CA GLY A 44 5.77 1.51 -0.79
C GLY A 44 5.46 1.24 0.66
N ILE A 45 4.19 1.43 1.00
CA ILE A 45 3.59 1.06 2.28
C ILE A 45 2.26 0.38 1.99
N TYR A 46 1.83 -0.50 2.88
CA TYR A 46 0.49 -1.07 2.83
C TYR A 46 -0.16 -1.13 4.20
N ALA A 47 -1.48 -1.27 4.19
CA ALA A 47 -2.27 -1.54 5.38
C ALA A 47 -3.35 -2.59 5.09
N ASP A 48 -3.56 -3.45 6.08
CA ASP A 48 -4.65 -4.42 6.12
C ASP A 48 -5.84 -3.89 6.90
N TYR A 49 -7.00 -4.17 6.35
CA TYR A 49 -8.29 -3.82 6.91
C TYR A 49 -9.15 -5.07 6.99
N LEU A 50 -9.56 -5.41 8.21
CA LEU A 50 -10.42 -6.55 8.48
C LEU A 50 -11.77 -6.02 8.98
N ARG A 51 -12.85 -6.33 8.27
CA ARG A 51 -14.19 -5.90 8.65
C ARG A 51 -15.25 -6.88 8.15
N ASP A 52 -16.14 -7.29 9.06
CA ASP A 52 -17.35 -8.06 8.73
C ASP A 52 -17.07 -9.34 7.90
N GLY A 53 -15.95 -10.02 8.17
CA GLY A 53 -15.53 -11.22 7.43
C GLY A 53 -14.77 -10.95 6.13
N TRP A 54 -14.47 -9.68 5.82
CA TRP A 54 -13.71 -9.27 4.64
C TRP A 54 -12.32 -8.76 5.00
N LEU A 55 -11.36 -9.05 4.12
CA LEU A 55 -10.02 -8.50 4.11
C LEU A 55 -9.90 -7.52 2.94
N SER A 56 -9.41 -6.32 3.23
CA SER A 56 -8.96 -5.37 2.22
C SER A 56 -7.51 -4.99 2.52
N ARG A 57 -6.62 -5.04 1.53
CA ARG A 57 -5.26 -4.49 1.63
C ARG A 57 -5.09 -3.37 0.63
N ALA A 58 -4.58 -2.24 1.08
CA ALA A 58 -4.23 -1.12 0.20
C ALA A 58 -2.72 -0.94 0.17
N TRP A 59 -2.14 -0.85 -1.03
CA TRP A 59 -0.73 -0.52 -1.25
C TRP A 59 -0.60 0.86 -1.90
N TYR A 60 0.38 1.62 -1.43
CA TYR A 60 0.79 2.91 -1.98
C TYR A 60 2.22 2.74 -2.47
N ILE A 61 2.45 2.96 -3.77
CA ILE A 61 3.73 2.66 -4.43
C ILE A 61 4.17 3.89 -5.20
N SER A 62 5.42 4.30 -5.01
CA SER A 62 5.98 5.48 -5.68
C SER A 62 7.42 5.25 -6.11
N ASP A 63 7.79 5.82 -7.27
CA ASP A 63 9.17 6.03 -7.72
C ASP A 63 9.72 7.42 -7.30
N GLY A 64 8.92 8.18 -6.55
CA GLY A 64 9.18 9.56 -6.17
C GLY A 64 8.53 10.59 -7.10
N GLU A 65 8.22 10.29 -8.36
CA GLU A 65 7.55 11.22 -9.31
C GLU A 65 6.08 10.85 -9.55
N HIS A 66 5.78 9.56 -9.51
CA HIS A 66 4.49 8.96 -9.75
C HIS A 66 4.00 8.25 -8.49
N LEU A 67 2.68 8.14 -8.36
CA LEU A 67 2.04 7.45 -7.25
C LEU A 67 0.95 6.52 -7.80
N THR A 68 1.06 5.25 -7.45
CA THR A 68 0.09 4.21 -7.79
C THR A 68 -0.56 3.67 -6.54
N PHE A 69 -1.88 3.48 -6.61
CA PHE A 69 -2.70 2.88 -5.57
C PHE A 69 -3.17 1.51 -6.05
N VAL A 70 -2.94 0.48 -5.25
CA VAL A 70 -3.45 -0.88 -5.50
C VAL A 70 -4.31 -1.28 -4.33
N THR A 71 -5.44 -1.92 -4.59
CA THR A 71 -6.33 -2.44 -3.55
C THR A 71 -6.68 -3.89 -3.87
N TYR A 72 -6.50 -4.77 -2.89
CA TYR A 72 -6.97 -6.14 -2.89
C TYR A 72 -8.14 -6.23 -1.92
N TRP A 73 -9.19 -6.94 -2.31
CA TRP A 73 -10.36 -7.15 -1.46
C TRP A 73 -10.89 -8.56 -1.69
N ALA A 74 -10.98 -9.35 -0.62
CA ALA A 74 -11.57 -10.68 -0.63
C ALA A 74 -12.29 -10.99 0.69
N GLU A 75 -13.17 -11.98 0.66
CA GLU A 75 -13.73 -12.57 1.87
C GLU A 75 -12.62 -13.37 2.58
N ILE A 76 -12.55 -13.29 3.91
CA ILE A 76 -11.49 -13.91 4.70
C ILE A 76 -11.61 -15.43 4.58
N SER A 77 -10.64 -16.03 3.91
CA SER A 77 -10.50 -17.47 3.77
C SER A 77 -9.02 -17.84 3.71
N TYR A 78 -8.70 -19.12 3.89
CA TYR A 78 -7.32 -19.60 3.73
C TYR A 78 -6.77 -19.32 2.32
N ALA A 79 -7.62 -19.47 1.29
CA ALA A 79 -7.26 -19.15 -0.09
C ALA A 79 -6.97 -17.66 -0.26
N ALA A 80 -7.81 -16.77 0.29
CA ALA A 80 -7.60 -15.33 0.23
C ALA A 80 -6.28 -14.90 0.90
N LEU A 81 -5.87 -15.56 1.98
CA LEU A 81 -4.57 -15.29 2.61
C LEU A 81 -3.39 -15.75 1.72
N GLN A 82 -3.51 -16.84 0.98
CA GLN A 82 -2.49 -17.25 0.00
C GLN A 82 -2.43 -16.30 -1.20
N GLU A 83 -3.58 -15.91 -1.73
CA GLU A 83 -3.68 -14.91 -2.81
C GLU A 83 -3.12 -13.55 -2.40
N LEU A 84 -3.23 -13.18 -1.12
CA LEU A 84 -2.68 -11.92 -0.60
C LEU A 84 -1.16 -11.86 -0.74
N ASP A 85 -0.46 -12.97 -0.52
CA ASP A 85 1.00 -13.05 -0.70
C ASP A 85 1.37 -12.93 -2.18
N GLU A 86 0.60 -13.55 -3.08
CA GLU A 86 0.77 -13.39 -4.53
C GLU A 86 0.51 -11.95 -4.98
N ALA A 87 -0.56 -11.32 -4.47
CA ALA A 87 -0.89 -9.92 -4.72
C ALA A 87 0.22 -8.99 -4.23
N HIS A 88 0.82 -9.30 -3.07
CA HIS A 88 1.96 -8.56 -2.55
C HIS A 88 3.15 -8.62 -3.52
N LEU A 89 3.55 -9.81 -3.98
CA LEU A 89 4.61 -9.98 -4.97
C LEU A 89 4.31 -9.26 -6.29
N MET A 90 3.05 -9.28 -6.74
CA MET A 90 2.63 -8.52 -7.91
C MET A 90 2.81 -7.02 -7.70
N THR A 91 2.48 -6.49 -6.52
CA THR A 91 2.69 -5.06 -6.22
C THR A 91 4.16 -4.66 -6.21
N GLU A 92 5.06 -5.53 -5.71
CA GLU A 92 6.50 -5.30 -5.77
C GLU A 92 7.06 -5.34 -7.21
N SER A 93 6.34 -5.98 -8.14
CA SER A 93 6.71 -6.05 -9.55
C SER A 93 6.35 -4.80 -10.35
N ILE A 94 5.56 -3.87 -9.80
CA ILE A 94 5.12 -2.65 -10.49
C ILE A 94 6.33 -1.79 -10.87
N ARG A 95 6.30 -1.28 -12.11
CA ARG A 95 7.31 -0.39 -12.71
C ARG A 95 6.62 0.84 -13.28
N PHE A 96 7.34 1.95 -13.29
CA PHE A 96 6.93 3.23 -13.88
C PHE A 96 7.74 3.49 -15.15
#